data_AF-A0A6U9UZ97-F1
#
_entry.id   AF-A0A6U9UZ97-F1
#
_cell.length_a   1.000
_cell.length_b   1.000
_cell.length_c   1.000
_cell.angle_alpha   90.00
_cell.angle_beta   90.00
_cell.angle_gamma   90.00
#
_symmetry.space_group_name_H-M   'P 1'
#
loop_
_entity.id
_entity.type
_entity.pdbx_description
1 polymer ?
#
loop_
_entity_poly.entity_id
_entity_poly.type
_entity_poly.pdbx_seq_one_letter_code
_entity_poly.pdbx_strand_id
1 'polypeptide(L)'
;MVDLQMTKKDKVGKMRTLRQYLSDSKATQKVTLLVIKQVQQRLSVRATLQEHDVPALHLLSHALRLQLRFDTTRPYLQCHPLFRLWIELDSACMQRVCYEAVSARILRTKDELFGPGQIADAAFVAARGKLSYVAESFIAATCPTEVGSGRWISEAALWAEWTHVG
;
A
#
# COMPACT_ATOMS: atom_id res chain seq x y z
N MET A 1 -22.02 13.25 -14.91
CA MET A 1 -21.23 14.32 -15.59
C MET A 1 -20.61 15.33 -14.62
N VAL A 2 -21.17 15.51 -13.41
CA VAL A 2 -20.70 16.44 -12.37
C VAL A 2 -19.40 15.98 -11.69
N ASP A 3 -19.22 14.69 -11.42
CA ASP A 3 -18.03 14.15 -10.73
C ASP A 3 -16.70 14.34 -11.49
N LEU A 4 -16.75 14.31 -12.82
CA LEU A 4 -15.57 14.51 -13.68
C LEU A 4 -15.08 15.96 -13.67
N GLN A 5 -15.98 16.93 -13.52
CA GLN A 5 -15.63 18.35 -13.44
C GLN A 5 -15.07 18.68 -12.04
N MET A 6 -15.66 18.13 -10.97
CA MET A 6 -15.17 18.31 -9.61
C MET A 6 -13.76 17.73 -9.43
N THR A 7 -13.50 16.51 -9.94
CA THR A 7 -12.16 15.91 -9.88
C THR A 7 -11.11 16.65 -10.70
N LYS A 8 -11.47 17.24 -11.84
CA LYS A 8 -10.53 18.10 -12.60
C LYS A 8 -10.19 19.39 -11.86
N LYS A 9 -11.19 20.06 -11.27
CA LYS A 9 -10.99 21.30 -10.52
C LYS A 9 -10.09 21.07 -9.29
N ASP A 10 -10.30 19.96 -8.59
CA ASP A 10 -9.51 19.58 -7.41
C ASP A 10 -8.03 19.28 -7.77
N LYS A 11 -7.78 18.59 -8.89
CA LYS A 11 -6.41 18.33 -9.39
C LYS A 11 -5.66 19.63 -9.72
N VAL A 12 -6.32 20.59 -10.36
CA VAL A 12 -5.73 21.88 -10.73
C VAL A 12 -5.39 22.68 -9.47
N GLY A 13 -6.28 22.69 -8.47
CA GLY A 13 -6.04 23.33 -7.18
C GLY A 13 -4.80 22.79 -6.47
N LYS A 14 -4.71 21.45 -6.31
CA LYS A 14 -3.57 20.78 -5.67
C LYS A 14 -2.23 21.10 -6.35
N MET A 15 -2.20 21.15 -7.70
CA MET A 15 -0.99 21.53 -8.42
C MET A 15 -0.59 23.00 -8.25
N ARG A 16 -1.56 23.90 -8.13
CA ARG A 16 -1.28 25.32 -7.90
C ARG A 16 -0.59 25.51 -6.54
N THR A 17 -1.16 24.92 -5.48
CA THR A 17 -0.60 25.02 -4.13
C THR A 17 0.79 24.40 -4.04
N LEU A 18 1.02 23.26 -4.71
CA LEU A 18 2.36 22.64 -4.76
C LEU A 18 3.40 23.55 -5.44
N ARG A 19 3.06 24.18 -6.57
CA ARG A 19 3.99 25.09 -7.26
C ARG A 19 4.35 26.29 -6.40
N GLN A 20 3.38 26.83 -5.66
CA GLN A 20 3.60 27.93 -4.72
C GLN A 20 4.51 27.50 -3.56
N TYR A 21 4.26 26.33 -2.96
CA TYR A 21 5.15 25.79 -1.94
C TYR A 21 6.59 25.61 -2.45
N LEU A 22 6.75 25.10 -3.68
CA LEU A 22 8.06 24.88 -4.27
C LEU A 22 8.78 26.19 -4.64
N SER A 23 8.07 27.26 -5.01
CA SER A 23 8.67 28.58 -5.25
C SER A 23 9.18 29.24 -3.97
N ASP A 24 8.49 28.98 -2.85
CA ASP A 24 8.86 29.53 -1.54
C ASP A 24 9.94 28.69 -0.85
N SER A 25 10.17 27.46 -1.33
CA SER A 25 11.19 26.55 -0.82
C SER A 25 12.57 26.78 -1.47
N LYS A 26 13.66 26.54 -0.73
CA LYS A 26 15.04 26.55 -1.24
C LYS A 26 15.42 25.26 -2.00
N ALA A 27 14.44 24.55 -2.57
CA ALA A 27 14.69 23.28 -3.25
C ALA A 27 15.43 23.48 -4.58
N THR A 28 16.37 22.60 -4.90
CA THR A 28 17.07 22.63 -6.19
C THR A 28 16.10 22.38 -7.34
N GLN A 29 16.30 23.07 -8.47
CA GLN A 29 15.46 22.95 -9.67
C GLN A 29 15.25 21.49 -10.13
N LYS A 30 16.28 20.64 -9.98
CA LYS A 30 16.21 19.20 -10.28
C LYS A 30 15.15 18.50 -9.42
N VAL A 31 15.13 18.74 -8.11
CA VAL A 31 14.16 18.14 -7.18
C VAL A 31 12.77 18.67 -7.45
N THR A 32 12.63 19.99 -7.67
CA THR A 32 11.36 20.64 -8.01
C THR A 32 10.70 20.01 -9.24
N LEU A 33 11.46 19.76 -10.30
CA LEU A 33 10.95 19.12 -11.52
C LEU A 33 10.51 17.66 -11.27
N LEU A 34 11.29 16.91 -10.49
CA LEU A 34 10.95 15.53 -10.13
C LEU A 34 9.66 15.46 -9.30
N VAL A 35 9.52 16.34 -8.30
CA VAL A 35 8.32 16.45 -7.46
C VAL A 35 7.10 16.81 -8.30
N ILE A 36 7.18 17.85 -9.14
CA ILE A 36 6.07 18.26 -10.01
C ILE A 36 5.66 17.10 -10.93
N LYS A 37 6.62 16.44 -11.58
CA LYS A 37 6.35 15.31 -12.48
C LYS A 37 5.68 14.15 -11.73
N GLN A 38 6.19 13.82 -10.55
CA GLN A 38 5.64 12.73 -9.75
C GLN A 38 4.22 13.06 -9.28
N VAL A 39 3.96 14.26 -8.78
CA VAL A 39 2.62 14.66 -8.34
C VAL A 39 1.63 14.71 -9.51
N GLN A 40 2.04 15.20 -10.68
CA GLN A 40 1.19 15.20 -11.87
C GLN A 40 0.80 13.78 -12.31
N GLN A 41 1.77 12.85 -12.36
CA GLN A 41 1.49 11.45 -12.64
C GLN A 41 0.53 10.86 -11.59
N ARG A 42 0.79 11.14 -10.32
CA ARG A 42 -0.03 10.72 -9.18
C ARG A 42 -1.47 11.25 -9.21
N LEU A 43 -1.70 12.46 -9.74
CA LEU A 43 -3.03 13.05 -9.93
C LEU A 43 -3.74 12.51 -11.17
N SER A 44 -3.02 11.97 -12.15
CA SER A 44 -3.63 11.42 -13.38
C SER A 44 -4.31 10.07 -13.16
N VAL A 45 -3.79 9.24 -12.24
CA VAL A 45 -4.33 7.92 -11.91
C VAL A 45 -5.59 8.06 -11.06
N ARG A 46 -6.59 7.20 -11.31
CA ARG A 46 -7.81 7.13 -10.48
C ARG A 46 -7.43 6.62 -9.08
N ALA A 47 -7.78 7.37 -8.05
CA ALA A 47 -7.53 6.95 -6.67
C ALA A 47 -8.33 5.68 -6.37
N THR A 48 -7.65 4.66 -5.84
CA THR A 48 -8.30 3.52 -5.19
C THR A 48 -8.81 3.99 -3.84
N LEU A 49 -10.11 3.83 -3.58
CA LEU A 49 -10.72 4.22 -2.31
C LEU A 49 -10.24 3.28 -1.20
N GLN A 50 -9.78 3.85 -0.10
CA GLN A 50 -9.55 3.11 1.15
C GLN A 50 -10.82 3.13 2.00
N GLU A 51 -10.87 2.25 3.00
CA GLU A 51 -12.03 2.12 3.89
C GLU A 51 -12.41 3.47 4.55
N HIS A 52 -11.40 4.26 4.95
CA HIS A 52 -11.61 5.59 5.54
C HIS A 52 -12.09 6.65 4.55
N ASP A 53 -11.94 6.43 3.23
CA ASP A 53 -12.44 7.33 2.19
C ASP A 53 -13.94 7.14 1.91
N VAL A 54 -14.59 6.15 2.55
CA VAL A 54 -15.98 5.78 2.30
C VAL A 54 -16.82 6.01 3.56
N PRO A 55 -17.31 7.25 3.80
CA PRO A 55 -18.08 7.59 5.00
C PRO A 55 -19.32 6.70 5.21
N ALA A 56 -19.91 6.19 4.12
CA ALA A 56 -21.06 5.29 4.19
C ALA A 56 -20.77 3.99 4.95
N LEU A 57 -19.51 3.54 5.02
CA LEU A 57 -19.14 2.36 5.80
C LEU A 57 -19.35 2.59 7.31
N HIS A 58 -19.25 3.82 7.79
CA HIS A 58 -19.52 4.14 9.20
C HIS A 58 -21.00 3.97 9.60
N LEU A 59 -21.91 3.91 8.62
CA LEU A 59 -23.34 3.65 8.86
C LEU A 59 -23.62 2.16 9.11
N LEU A 60 -22.66 1.27 8.79
CA LEU A 60 -22.81 -0.15 9.01
C LEU A 60 -22.58 -0.50 10.49
N SER A 61 -23.31 -1.51 10.98
CA SER A 61 -23.08 -2.08 12.30
C SER A 61 -21.63 -2.57 12.42
N HIS A 62 -21.09 -2.56 13.64
CA HIS A 62 -19.72 -3.02 13.87
C HIS A 62 -19.50 -4.46 13.37
N ALA A 63 -20.46 -5.36 13.62
CA ALA A 63 -20.42 -6.75 13.17
C ALA A 63 -20.35 -6.86 11.63
N LEU A 64 -21.15 -6.07 10.90
CA LEU A 64 -21.16 -6.11 9.44
C LEU A 64 -19.89 -5.51 8.83
N ARG A 65 -19.30 -4.48 9.47
CA ARG A 65 -17.98 -3.95 9.08
C ARG A 65 -16.86 -4.98 9.25
N LEU A 66 -16.83 -5.68 10.38
CA LEU A 66 -15.88 -6.77 10.62
C LEU A 66 -15.99 -7.85 9.54
N GLN A 67 -17.22 -8.27 9.24
CA GLN A 67 -17.47 -9.28 8.22
C GLN A 67 -17.03 -8.81 6.83
N LEU A 68 -17.38 -7.58 6.42
CA LEU A 68 -16.95 -7.01 5.13
C LEU A 68 -15.42 -6.96 5.03
N ARG A 69 -14.75 -6.51 6.08
CA ARG A 69 -13.28 -6.42 6.11
C ARG A 69 -12.64 -7.81 6.05
N PHE A 70 -13.22 -8.79 6.74
CA PHE A 70 -12.74 -10.17 6.67
C PHE A 70 -12.95 -10.77 5.27
N ASP A 71 -14.14 -10.64 4.69
CA ASP A 71 -14.44 -11.20 3.37
C ASP A 71 -13.57 -10.58 2.26
N THR A 72 -13.25 -9.30 2.38
CA THR A 72 -12.36 -8.61 1.42
C THR A 72 -10.87 -8.94 1.59
N THR A 73 -10.42 -9.30 2.80
CA THR A 73 -9.01 -9.61 3.08
C THR A 73 -8.68 -11.10 3.05
N ARG A 74 -9.65 -11.95 3.37
CA ARG A 74 -9.56 -13.42 3.39
C ARG A 74 -8.89 -14.02 2.15
N PRO A 75 -9.20 -13.59 0.90
CA PRO A 75 -8.57 -14.16 -0.29
C PRO A 75 -7.05 -14.03 -0.33
N TYR A 76 -6.50 -13.00 0.32
CA TYR A 76 -5.06 -12.76 0.36
C TYR A 76 -4.40 -13.48 1.55
N LEU A 77 -5.09 -13.56 2.68
CA LEU A 77 -4.60 -14.28 3.85
C LEU A 77 -4.52 -15.78 3.60
N GLN A 78 -5.54 -16.36 2.95
CA GLN A 78 -5.57 -17.80 2.65
C GLN A 78 -4.49 -18.26 1.65
N CYS A 79 -3.78 -17.33 1.00
CA CYS A 79 -2.58 -17.65 0.22
C CYS A 79 -1.45 -18.19 1.11
N HIS A 80 -1.46 -17.84 2.40
CA HIS A 80 -0.53 -18.38 3.38
C HIS A 80 -1.08 -19.66 4.01
N PRO A 81 -0.32 -20.77 4.01
CA PRO A 81 -0.80 -22.04 4.59
C PRO A 81 -1.26 -21.93 6.05
N LEU A 82 -0.52 -21.18 6.88
CA LEU A 82 -0.88 -20.97 8.30
C LEU A 82 -2.21 -20.22 8.45
N PHE A 83 -2.37 -19.07 7.78
CA PHE A 83 -3.60 -18.28 7.90
C PHE A 83 -4.80 -19.01 7.29
N ARG A 84 -4.60 -19.79 6.21
CA ARG A 84 -5.64 -20.66 5.67
C ARG A 84 -6.13 -21.66 6.72
N LEU A 85 -5.20 -22.35 7.40
CA LEU A 85 -5.53 -23.29 8.46
C LEU A 85 -6.27 -22.60 9.62
N TRP A 86 -5.82 -21.43 10.07
CA TRP A 86 -6.51 -20.70 11.14
C TRP A 86 -7.90 -20.21 10.74
N ILE A 87 -8.11 -19.80 9.49
CA ILE A 87 -9.44 -19.43 8.98
C ILE A 87 -10.40 -20.63 9.03
N GLU A 88 -9.90 -21.83 8.73
CA GLU A 88 -10.70 -23.07 8.77
C GLU A 88 -11.00 -23.54 10.19
N LEU A 89 -10.05 -23.34 11.13
CA LEU A 89 -10.20 -23.74 12.52
C LEU A 89 -11.09 -22.78 13.32
N ASP A 90 -10.87 -21.47 13.16
CA ASP A 90 -11.61 -20.43 13.88
C ASP A 90 -11.69 -19.14 13.06
N SER A 91 -12.73 -19.06 12.23
CA SER A 91 -12.99 -17.86 11.43
C SER A 91 -13.32 -16.64 12.29
N ALA A 92 -13.88 -16.82 13.49
CA ALA A 92 -14.26 -15.71 14.36
C ALA A 92 -13.02 -15.06 14.99
N CYS A 93 -12.04 -15.87 15.40
CA CYS A 93 -10.73 -15.37 15.82
C CYS A 93 -10.03 -14.64 14.66
N MET A 94 -9.99 -15.25 13.48
CA MET A 94 -9.35 -14.63 12.31
C MET A 94 -10.04 -13.33 11.87
N GLN A 95 -11.36 -13.19 12.03
CA GLN A 95 -12.06 -11.93 11.81
C GLN A 95 -11.52 -10.81 12.71
N ARG A 96 -11.25 -11.09 13.99
CA ARG A 96 -10.66 -10.11 14.93
C ARG A 96 -9.24 -9.76 14.53
N VAL A 97 -8.40 -10.76 14.22
CA VAL A 97 -7.03 -10.54 13.72
C VAL A 97 -7.02 -9.67 12.46
N CYS A 98 -7.93 -9.91 11.52
CA CYS A 98 -8.04 -9.11 10.30
C CYS A 98 -8.43 -7.66 10.57
N TYR A 99 -9.26 -7.43 11.58
CA TYR A 99 -9.68 -6.08 11.94
C TYR A 99 -8.57 -5.29 12.65
N GLU A 100 -7.82 -5.94 13.54
CA GLU A 100 -6.80 -5.29 14.36
C GLU A 100 -5.44 -5.19 13.66
N ALA A 101 -4.99 -6.25 12.99
CA ALA A 101 -3.61 -6.38 12.50
C ALA A 101 -3.44 -6.20 10.99
N VAL A 102 -4.51 -6.34 10.19
CA VAL A 102 -4.40 -6.29 8.72
C VAL A 102 -4.83 -4.93 8.20
N SER A 103 -3.96 -4.25 7.46
CA SER A 103 -4.26 -2.97 6.81
C SER A 103 -3.91 -2.98 5.33
N ALA A 104 -4.62 -2.18 4.55
CA ALA A 104 -4.36 -2.03 3.12
C ALA A 104 -3.35 -0.90 2.87
N ARG A 105 -2.21 -1.22 2.25
CA ARG A 105 -1.21 -0.23 1.81
C ARG A 105 -1.26 -0.09 0.29
N ILE A 106 -1.55 1.12 -0.19
CA ILE A 106 -1.56 1.43 -1.62
C ILE A 106 -0.22 2.06 -1.99
N LEU A 107 0.53 1.38 -2.85
CA LEU A 107 1.75 1.90 -3.44
C LEU A 107 1.49 2.37 -4.88
N ARG A 108 2.09 3.49 -5.26
CA ARG A 108 2.11 3.97 -6.64
C ARG A 108 3.39 3.52 -7.33
N THR A 109 3.43 3.68 -8.64
CA THR A 109 4.65 3.39 -9.41
C THR A 109 5.81 4.21 -8.84
N LYS A 110 6.94 3.53 -8.56
CA LYS A 110 8.14 4.10 -7.91
C LYS A 110 8.01 4.44 -6.43
N ASP A 111 6.95 4.00 -5.76
CA ASP A 111 6.93 3.99 -4.30
C ASP A 111 7.73 2.77 -3.81
N GLU A 112 8.53 2.97 -2.78
CA GLU A 112 9.27 1.91 -2.10
C GLU A 112 8.41 1.36 -0.95
N LEU A 113 8.29 0.03 -0.86
CA LEU A 113 7.56 -0.61 0.23
C LEU A 113 8.39 -0.56 1.53
N PHE A 114 9.66 -0.93 1.38
CA PHE A 114 10.75 -0.85 2.35
C PHE A 114 12.09 -0.81 1.58
N GLY A 115 13.17 -0.50 2.27
CA GLY A 115 14.53 -0.51 1.73
C GLY A 115 15.51 -1.28 2.63
N PRO A 116 16.76 -1.49 2.17
CA PRO A 116 17.75 -2.22 2.94
C PRO A 116 18.07 -1.54 4.27
N GLY A 117 18.32 -2.34 5.30
CA GLY A 117 18.62 -1.87 6.65
C GLY A 117 17.40 -1.39 7.46
N GLN A 118 16.20 -1.38 6.88
CA GLN A 118 14.98 -1.06 7.61
C GLN A 118 14.52 -2.26 8.45
N ILE A 119 14.19 -2.01 9.72
CA ILE A 119 13.56 -3.00 10.59
C ILE A 119 12.16 -3.30 10.04
N ALA A 120 11.82 -4.58 9.96
CA ALA A 120 10.56 -5.04 9.43
C ALA A 120 9.54 -5.20 10.55
N ASP A 121 8.52 -4.35 10.55
CA ASP A 121 7.44 -4.38 11.54
C ASP A 121 6.22 -5.20 11.07
N ALA A 122 6.22 -5.63 9.81
CA ALA A 122 5.10 -6.33 9.20
C ALA A 122 5.53 -7.21 8.02
N ALA A 123 4.74 -8.25 7.76
CA ALA A 123 4.74 -8.96 6.49
C ALA A 123 3.69 -8.38 5.55
N PHE A 124 3.91 -8.57 4.25
CA PHE A 124 3.05 -8.04 3.20
C PHE A 124 2.60 -9.15 2.25
N VAL A 125 1.38 -9.04 1.74
CA VAL A 125 0.89 -9.86 0.64
C VAL A 125 0.52 -8.96 -0.53
N ALA A 126 1.06 -9.27 -1.71
CA ALA A 126 0.76 -8.49 -2.91
C ALA A 126 -0.69 -8.73 -3.34
N ALA A 127 -1.62 -7.85 -2.97
CA ALA A 127 -3.02 -8.01 -3.33
C ALA A 127 -3.23 -7.81 -4.85
N ARG A 128 -2.70 -6.73 -5.42
CA ARG A 128 -2.83 -6.36 -6.83
C ARG A 128 -1.55 -5.67 -7.32
N GLY A 129 -1.27 -5.80 -8.62
CA GLY A 129 -0.10 -5.20 -9.25
C GLY A 129 1.14 -6.08 -9.16
N LYS A 130 2.30 -5.45 -9.36
CA LYS A 130 3.62 -6.10 -9.39
C LYS A 130 4.59 -5.25 -8.59
N LEU A 131 5.42 -5.90 -7.79
CA LEU A 131 6.54 -5.29 -7.08
C LEU A 131 7.84 -5.79 -7.68
N SER A 132 8.88 -4.98 -7.60
CA SER A 132 10.22 -5.32 -8.04
C SER A 132 11.11 -5.37 -6.81
N TYR A 133 11.60 -6.55 -6.46
CA TYR A 133 12.52 -6.74 -5.36
C TYR A 133 13.96 -6.67 -5.86
N VAL A 134 14.80 -5.87 -5.20
CA VAL A 134 16.21 -5.73 -5.54
C VAL A 134 17.02 -5.89 -4.26
N ALA A 135 17.59 -7.07 -4.06
CA ALA A 135 18.50 -7.29 -2.95
C ALA A 135 19.73 -6.38 -3.09
N GLU A 136 20.18 -5.81 -1.98
CA GLU A 136 21.46 -5.13 -1.92
C GLU A 136 22.57 -6.19 -1.91
N SER A 137 23.38 -6.23 -2.96
CA SER A 137 24.54 -7.11 -3.06
C SER A 137 25.78 -6.29 -3.36
N PHE A 138 26.82 -6.46 -2.53
CA PHE A 138 28.12 -5.82 -2.74
C PHE A 138 28.97 -6.52 -3.80
N ILE A 139 28.57 -7.72 -4.25
CA ILE A 139 29.46 -8.65 -4.97
C ILE A 139 28.98 -8.89 -6.42
N ALA A 140 27.70 -8.69 -6.72
CA ALA A 140 27.15 -8.92 -8.06
C ALA A 140 26.01 -7.95 -8.40
N ALA A 141 25.85 -7.68 -9.70
CA ALA A 141 24.68 -6.97 -10.21
C ALA A 141 23.41 -7.76 -9.89
N THR A 142 22.55 -7.24 -9.02
CA THR A 142 21.31 -7.90 -8.65
C THR A 142 20.26 -7.72 -9.73
N CYS A 143 19.79 -8.85 -10.26
CA CYS A 143 18.65 -8.87 -11.16
C CYS A 143 17.36 -8.69 -10.34
N PRO A 144 16.50 -7.72 -10.69
CA PRO A 144 15.25 -7.53 -9.96
C PRO A 144 14.36 -8.76 -10.07
N THR A 145 13.82 -9.21 -8.94
CA THR A 145 12.84 -10.31 -8.91
C THR A 145 11.44 -9.70 -8.90
N GLU A 146 10.60 -10.11 -9.84
CA GLU A 146 9.21 -9.64 -9.88
C GLU A 146 8.35 -10.41 -8.88
N VAL A 147 7.65 -9.69 -8.02
CA VAL A 147 6.69 -10.25 -7.05
C VAL A 147 5.28 -9.91 -7.52
N GLY A 148 4.58 -10.95 -7.98
CA GLY A 148 3.19 -10.87 -8.45
C GLY A 148 2.16 -11.01 -7.33
N SER A 149 0.89 -10.90 -7.71
CA SER A 149 -0.25 -11.02 -6.79
C SER A 149 -0.29 -12.37 -6.05
N GLY A 150 -0.72 -12.36 -4.78
CA GLY A 150 -0.85 -13.52 -3.90
C GLY A 150 0.45 -13.96 -3.23
N ARG A 151 1.60 -13.36 -3.57
CA ARG A 151 2.88 -13.68 -2.95
C ARG A 151 3.09 -12.91 -1.64
N TRP A 152 3.60 -13.62 -0.65
CA TRP A 152 4.02 -13.07 0.64
C TRP A 152 5.43 -12.53 0.56
N ILE A 153 5.67 -11.46 1.31
CA ILE A 153 6.89 -10.69 1.35
C ILE A 153 7.21 -10.43 2.81
N SER A 154 8.46 -10.63 3.20
CA SER A 154 8.93 -10.37 4.57
C SER A 154 8.15 -11.15 5.64
N GLU A 155 7.74 -12.39 5.34
CA GLU A 155 7.02 -13.26 6.28
C GLU A 155 7.79 -13.46 7.59
N ALA A 156 9.12 -13.50 7.52
CA ALA A 156 9.99 -13.62 8.69
C ALA A 156 9.70 -12.55 9.78
N ALA A 157 9.24 -11.36 9.38
CA ALA A 157 8.88 -10.28 10.30
C ALA A 157 7.69 -10.61 11.22
N LEU A 158 6.90 -11.64 10.91
CA LEU A 158 5.84 -12.12 11.80
C LEU A 158 6.36 -12.95 12.97
N TRP A 159 7.56 -13.51 12.84
CA TRP A 159 8.07 -14.56 13.72
C TRP A 159 9.37 -14.18 14.43
N ALA A 160 10.10 -13.20 13.91
CA ALA A 160 11.39 -12.78 14.42
C ALA A 160 11.65 -11.29 14.15
N GLU A 161 12.59 -10.72 14.92
CA GLU A 161 13.18 -9.42 14.58
C GLU A 161 13.91 -9.55 13.24
N TRP A 162 13.39 -8.85 12.23
CA TRP A 162 13.87 -8.95 10.86
C TRP A 162 14.30 -7.59 10.35
N THR A 163 15.38 -7.56 9.57
CA THR A 163 15.84 -6.35 8.87
C THR A 163 15.83 -6.63 7.37
N HIS A 164 15.19 -5.75 6.60
CA HIS A 164 15.10 -5.86 5.15
C HIS A 164 16.50 -5.75 4.52
N VAL A 165 16.73 -6.53 3.46
CA VAL A 165 18.00 -6.57 2.72
C VAL A 165 17.86 -5.96 1.31
N GLY A 166 16.78 -5.22 1.08
CA GLY A 166 16.32 -4.72 -0.22
C GLY A 166 14.85 -5.02 -0.43
#